data_AF-A0A5P9EWN3-F1
#
_entry.id   AF-A0A5P9EWN3-F1
#
_cell.length_a   1.000
_cell.length_b   1.000
_cell.length_c   1.000
_cell.angle_alpha   90.00
_cell.angle_beta   90.00
_cell.angle_gamma   90.00
#
_symmetry.space_group_name_H-M   'P 1'
#
loop_
_entity.id
_entity.type
_entity.pdbx_description
1 polymer ?
#
loop_
_entity_poly.entity_id
_entity_poly.type
_entity_poly.pdbx_seq_one_letter_code
_entity_poly.pdbx_strand_id
1 'polypeptide(L)'
;MQIPQIKGQSGFTLVEVLVVLVLVAIISVGSFSLLEIFHNTDSVVERRAEELRRFSMALYRLEDDLRQVTARPVKNAYTGYEPAFRGDQDEFEFTRLGAANLTAEPRGELQRLGYSIGYPESDERSSFSEEEDTGALLLRSRWQVLDRGPDSEPIVEPLLTGVESLTLQYFDPNSDAWVAQWPPAGTTASTTSADSRLPKAIEFVLMTRQYGEIRRVFSFSTVEFSPPGANSGSGGNGGGNNSNGGNSGGNNSGGGGNDERL
;
A
#
# COMPACT_ATOMS: atom_id res chain seq x y z
N MET A 1 62.18 17.80 71.90
CA MET A 1 61.85 16.40 71.56
C MET A 1 60.34 16.24 71.68
N GLN A 2 59.64 16.12 70.55
CA GLN A 2 58.18 15.92 70.49
C GLN A 2 57.94 14.42 70.32
N ILE A 3 57.27 13.79 71.29
CA ILE A 3 56.93 12.38 71.24
C ILE A 3 55.69 12.22 70.35
N PRO A 4 55.73 11.42 69.28
CA PRO A 4 54.54 11.18 68.47
C PRO A 4 53.52 10.38 69.30
N GLN A 5 52.34 10.95 69.48
CA GLN A 5 51.19 10.26 70.07
C GLN A 5 50.75 9.15 69.11
N ILE A 6 50.92 7.89 69.53
CA ILE A 6 50.39 6.74 68.80
C ILE A 6 48.87 6.75 68.99
N LYS A 7 48.14 7.07 67.92
CA LYS A 7 46.68 6.94 67.87
C LYS A 7 46.31 5.48 68.14
N GLY A 8 45.53 5.23 69.19
CA GLY A 8 45.00 3.91 69.48
C GLY A 8 44.14 3.40 68.31
N GLN A 9 44.41 2.18 67.85
CA GLN A 9 43.57 1.52 66.85
C GLN A 9 42.23 1.15 67.51
N SER A 10 41.16 1.83 67.09
CA SER A 10 39.79 1.42 67.40
C SER A 10 39.46 0.18 66.57
N GLY A 11 39.35 -0.98 67.23
CA GLY A 11 38.84 -2.21 66.61
C GLY A 11 37.35 -2.11 66.33
N PHE A 12 36.90 -2.69 65.22
CA PHE A 12 35.48 -2.75 64.86
C PHE A 12 34.69 -3.53 65.91
N THR A 13 33.50 -3.01 66.26
CA THR A 13 32.59 -3.74 67.14
C THR A 13 31.84 -4.80 66.32
N LEU A 14 31.49 -5.93 66.95
CA LEU A 14 30.67 -6.98 66.31
C LEU A 14 29.34 -6.43 65.79
N VAL A 15 28.77 -5.46 66.51
CA VAL A 15 27.51 -4.78 66.15
C VAL A 15 27.68 -3.96 64.86
N GLU A 16 28.82 -3.30 64.66
CA GLU A 16 29.08 -2.48 63.47
C GLU A 16 29.18 -3.33 62.20
N VAL A 17 29.91 -4.44 62.27
CA VAL A 17 30.00 -5.39 61.15
C VAL A 17 28.61 -5.98 60.84
N LEU A 18 27.82 -6.29 61.85
CA LEU A 18 26.46 -6.82 61.67
C LEU A 18 25.53 -5.80 61.00
N VAL A 19 25.53 -4.54 61.45
CA VAL A 19 24.72 -3.47 60.84
C VAL A 19 25.14 -3.23 59.39
N VAL A 20 26.44 -3.20 59.10
CA VAL A 20 26.95 -3.05 57.73
C VAL A 20 26.49 -4.19 56.84
N LEU A 21 26.56 -5.44 57.30
CA LEU A 21 26.09 -6.60 56.52
C LEU A 21 24.59 -6.53 56.25
N VAL A 22 23.78 -6.11 57.23
CA VAL A 22 22.33 -5.94 57.05
C VAL A 22 22.03 -4.85 56.02
N LEU A 23 22.69 -3.69 56.11
CA LEU A 23 22.50 -2.61 55.14
C LEU A 23 22.93 -3.03 53.73
N VAL A 24 24.09 -3.67 53.60
CA VAL A 24 24.59 -4.17 52.31
C VAL A 24 23.64 -5.22 51.72
N ALA A 25 23.10 -6.13 52.53
CA ALA A 25 22.13 -7.12 52.08
C ALA A 25 20.85 -6.46 51.54
N ILE A 26 20.30 -5.47 52.26
CA ILE A 26 19.10 -4.73 51.82
C ILE A 26 19.37 -3.98 50.51
N ILE A 27 20.50 -3.28 50.41
CA ILE A 27 20.88 -2.53 49.19
C ILE A 27 21.08 -3.48 48.01
N SER A 28 21.71 -4.65 48.24
CA SER A 28 21.95 -5.64 47.19
C SER A 28 20.64 -6.21 46.66
N VAL A 29 19.72 -6.61 47.53
CA VAL A 29 18.39 -7.11 47.14
C VAL A 29 17.61 -6.05 46.35
N GLY A 30 17.59 -4.80 46.83
CA GLY A 30 16.94 -3.70 46.10
C GLY A 30 17.55 -3.42 44.72
N SER A 31 18.88 -3.55 44.60
CA SER A 31 19.59 -3.36 43.32
C SER A 31 19.26 -4.47 42.31
N PHE A 32 19.15 -5.72 42.77
CA PHE A 32 18.70 -6.83 41.92
C PHE A 32 17.26 -6.64 41.46
N SER A 33 16.36 -6.20 42.35
CA SER A 33 14.96 -5.91 41.96
C SER A 33 14.86 -4.78 40.92
N LEU A 34 15.69 -3.73 41.03
CA LEU A 34 15.73 -2.66 40.03
C LEU A 34 16.21 -3.18 38.66
N LEU A 35 17.26 -4.01 38.64
CA LEU A 35 17.78 -4.59 37.41
C LEU A 35 16.74 -5.47 36.71
N GLU A 36 15.97 -6.24 37.48
CA GLU A 36 14.86 -7.06 36.95
C GLU A 36 13.73 -6.21 36.36
N ILE A 37 13.38 -5.07 36.99
CA ILE A 37 12.40 -4.12 36.45
C ILE A 37 12.87 -3.54 35.12
N PHE A 38 14.14 -3.15 35.00
CA PHE A 38 14.69 -2.63 33.75
C PHE A 38 14.66 -3.69 32.65
N HIS A 39 15.11 -4.91 32.94
CA HIS A 39 15.13 -5.99 31.97
C HIS A 39 13.72 -6.37 31.47
N ASN A 40 12.72 -6.37 32.36
CA ASN A 40 11.34 -6.66 31.97
C ASN A 40 10.72 -5.50 31.16
N THR A 41 11.09 -4.25 31.44
CA THR A 41 10.61 -3.07 30.70
C THR A 41 11.10 -3.08 29.26
N ASP A 42 12.36 -3.44 29.02
CA ASP A 42 12.94 -3.52 27.67
C ASP A 42 12.18 -4.51 26.78
N SER A 43 11.79 -5.67 27.33
CA SER A 43 11.07 -6.69 26.57
C SER A 43 9.66 -6.25 26.10
N VAL A 44 8.96 -5.46 26.92
CA VAL A 44 7.64 -4.94 26.57
C VAL A 44 7.75 -3.85 25.52
N VAL A 45 8.72 -2.94 25.67
CA VAL A 45 8.96 -1.87 24.69
C VAL A 45 9.35 -2.45 23.34
N GLU A 46 10.23 -3.44 23.31
CA GLU A 46 10.65 -4.11 22.06
C GLU A 46 9.48 -4.79 21.35
N ARG A 47 8.61 -5.51 22.10
CA ARG A 47 7.41 -6.13 21.52
C ARG A 47 6.49 -5.09 20.89
N ARG A 48 6.23 -3.97 21.59
CA ARG A 48 5.41 -2.88 21.04
C ARG A 48 6.03 -2.22 19.81
N ALA A 49 7.35 -2.06 19.80
CA ALA A 49 8.06 -1.52 18.64
C ALA A 49 7.94 -2.43 17.42
N GLU A 50 8.06 -3.74 17.61
CA GLU A 50 7.89 -4.74 16.55
C GLU A 50 6.45 -4.81 16.03
N GLU A 51 5.44 -4.76 16.91
CA GLU A 51 4.02 -4.66 16.53
C GLU A 51 3.76 -3.43 15.64
N LEU A 52 4.25 -2.26 16.06
CA LEU A 52 4.10 -1.01 15.31
C LEU A 52 4.83 -1.05 13.97
N ARG A 53 6.01 -1.68 13.94
CA ARG A 53 6.80 -1.88 12.71
C ARG A 53 6.02 -2.75 11.72
N ARG A 54 5.48 -3.89 12.15
CA ARG A 54 4.65 -4.78 11.29
C ARG A 54 3.45 -4.04 10.73
N PHE A 55 2.74 -3.31 11.58
CA PHE A 55 1.61 -2.48 11.18
C PHE A 55 2.01 -1.45 10.10
N SER A 56 3.10 -0.72 10.33
CA SER A 56 3.60 0.29 9.39
C SER A 56 4.02 -0.32 8.05
N MET A 57 4.65 -1.50 8.08
CA MET A 57 5.03 -2.25 6.89
C MET A 57 3.83 -2.74 6.09
N ALA A 58 2.77 -3.23 6.76
CA ALA A 58 1.53 -3.64 6.13
C ALA A 58 0.86 -2.47 5.39
N LEU A 59 0.78 -1.30 6.03
CA LEU A 59 0.24 -0.09 5.39
C LEU A 59 1.11 0.41 4.23
N TYR A 60 2.43 0.42 4.40
CA TYR A 60 3.35 0.79 3.32
C TYR A 60 3.19 -0.14 2.11
N ARG A 61 3.06 -1.46 2.36
CA ARG A 61 2.86 -2.45 1.31
C ARG A 61 1.55 -2.21 0.56
N LEU A 62 0.44 -1.99 1.28
CA LEU A 62 -0.84 -1.61 0.69
C LEU A 62 -0.73 -0.35 -0.17
N GLU A 63 -0.07 0.68 0.35
CA GLU A 63 0.10 1.95 -0.35
C GLU A 63 0.95 1.80 -1.63
N ASP A 64 2.07 1.08 -1.57
CA ASP A 64 2.93 0.81 -2.74
C ASP A 64 2.14 0.07 -3.84
N ASP A 65 1.33 -0.90 -3.45
CA ASP A 65 0.55 -1.70 -4.39
C ASP A 65 -0.52 -0.83 -5.06
N LEU A 66 -1.25 0.00 -4.29
CA LEU A 66 -2.27 0.92 -4.81
C LEU A 66 -1.69 2.03 -5.69
N ARG A 67 -0.48 2.53 -5.39
CA ARG A 67 0.22 3.54 -6.21
C ARG A 67 0.54 3.05 -7.62
N GLN A 68 0.64 1.74 -7.81
CA GLN A 68 1.05 1.11 -9.07
C GLN A 68 -0.12 0.49 -9.84
N VAL A 69 -1.36 0.79 -9.43
CA VAL A 69 -2.58 0.36 -10.14
C VAL A 69 -2.53 0.82 -11.59
N THR A 70 -2.96 -0.08 -12.49
CA THR A 70 -3.05 0.18 -13.92
C THR A 70 -4.42 -0.22 -14.46
N ALA A 71 -4.86 0.48 -15.51
CA ALA A 71 -6.14 0.28 -16.18
C ALA A 71 -6.13 -0.96 -17.10
N ARG A 72 -5.66 -2.12 -16.59
CA ARG A 72 -5.60 -3.38 -17.33
C ARG A 72 -6.62 -4.40 -16.80
N PRO A 73 -7.71 -4.66 -17.55
CA PRO A 73 -8.63 -5.76 -17.29
C PRO A 73 -7.92 -7.11 -17.48
N VAL A 74 -8.42 -8.14 -16.80
CA VAL A 74 -7.87 -9.49 -16.88
C VAL A 74 -8.92 -10.45 -17.42
N LYS A 75 -8.48 -11.50 -18.13
CA LYS A 75 -9.39 -12.53 -18.60
C LYS A 75 -9.36 -13.72 -17.63
N ASN A 76 -10.52 -14.10 -17.14
CA ASN A 76 -10.74 -15.28 -16.34
C ASN A 76 -11.47 -16.33 -17.19
N ALA A 77 -10.97 -17.57 -17.18
CA ALA A 77 -11.52 -18.67 -17.95
C ALA A 77 -12.99 -19.00 -17.63
N TYR A 78 -13.47 -18.71 -16.41
CA TYR A 78 -14.85 -19.01 -15.99
C TYR A 78 -15.79 -17.82 -16.10
N THR A 79 -15.35 -16.64 -15.66
CA THR A 79 -16.21 -15.46 -15.52
C THR A 79 -16.12 -14.51 -16.73
N GLY A 80 -15.19 -14.75 -17.65
CA GLY A 80 -14.96 -13.89 -18.81
C GLY A 80 -13.98 -12.77 -18.48
N TYR A 81 -14.25 -11.54 -18.94
CA TYR A 81 -13.42 -10.40 -18.59
C TYR A 81 -13.74 -9.88 -17.18
N GLU A 82 -12.71 -9.72 -16.36
CA GLU A 82 -12.78 -9.03 -15.07
C GLU A 82 -12.21 -7.61 -15.22
N PRO A 83 -12.81 -6.63 -14.52
CA PRO A 83 -12.40 -5.23 -14.63
C PRO A 83 -10.98 -5.02 -14.09
N ALA A 84 -10.34 -3.94 -14.55
CA ALA A 84 -9.00 -3.55 -14.09
C ALA A 84 -8.93 -3.34 -12.58
N PHE A 85 -10.02 -2.85 -12.00
CA PHE A 85 -10.25 -2.74 -10.58
C PHE A 85 -11.64 -3.29 -10.26
N ARG A 86 -11.75 -4.15 -9.25
CA ARG A 86 -12.99 -4.64 -8.67
C ARG A 86 -12.92 -4.43 -7.16
N GLY A 87 -14.00 -4.03 -6.52
CA GLY A 87 -14.02 -3.91 -5.08
C GLY A 87 -15.42 -3.95 -4.52
N ASP A 88 -15.54 -4.57 -3.37
CA ASP A 88 -16.72 -4.59 -2.51
C ASP A 88 -16.36 -3.92 -1.18
N GLN A 89 -17.17 -4.07 -0.13
CA GLN A 89 -16.95 -3.34 1.14
C GLN A 89 -15.81 -3.90 1.99
N ASP A 90 -15.45 -5.17 1.79
CA ASP A 90 -14.51 -5.92 2.62
C ASP A 90 -13.40 -6.61 1.80
N GLU A 91 -13.46 -6.52 0.47
CA GLU A 91 -12.42 -7.00 -0.41
C GLU A 91 -12.26 -6.11 -1.65
N PHE A 92 -11.06 -6.13 -2.24
CA PHE A 92 -10.85 -5.54 -3.55
C PHE A 92 -9.71 -6.22 -4.30
N GLU A 93 -9.81 -6.23 -5.62
CA GLU A 93 -8.83 -6.74 -6.55
C GLU A 93 -8.46 -5.72 -7.62
N PHE A 94 -7.21 -5.71 -8.03
CA PHE A 94 -6.74 -4.79 -9.05
C PHE A 94 -5.51 -5.31 -9.77
N THR A 95 -5.27 -4.76 -10.95
CA THR A 95 -4.04 -5.01 -11.70
C THR A 95 -3.03 -3.91 -11.40
N ARG A 96 -1.78 -4.28 -11.10
CA ARG A 96 -0.65 -3.35 -10.96
C ARG A 96 0.47 -3.64 -11.94
N LEU A 97 1.34 -2.67 -12.11
CA LEU A 97 2.67 -2.88 -12.68
C LEU A 97 3.49 -3.80 -11.76
N GLY A 98 4.10 -4.83 -12.35
CA GLY A 98 5.00 -5.75 -11.67
C GLY A 98 6.33 -5.10 -11.33
N ALA A 99 7.08 -5.69 -10.40
CA ALA A 99 8.41 -5.22 -10.05
C ALA A 99 9.35 -5.32 -11.26
N ALA A 100 10.29 -4.37 -11.38
CA ALA A 100 11.32 -4.39 -12.40
C ALA A 100 12.04 -5.75 -12.41
N ASN A 101 12.03 -6.40 -13.57
CA ASN A 101 12.61 -7.72 -13.73
C ASN A 101 14.14 -7.64 -13.89
N LEU A 102 14.85 -7.58 -12.75
CA LEU A 102 16.31 -7.48 -12.73
C LEU A 102 17.03 -8.76 -13.19
N THR A 103 16.32 -9.90 -13.23
CA THR A 103 16.89 -11.23 -13.52
C THR A 103 16.56 -11.76 -14.91
N ALA A 104 15.88 -10.97 -15.76
CA ALA A 104 15.46 -11.33 -17.13
C ALA A 104 14.63 -12.63 -17.25
N GLU A 105 14.05 -13.09 -16.15
CA GLU A 105 13.13 -14.24 -16.11
C GLU A 105 11.83 -13.87 -16.84
N PRO A 106 11.15 -14.75 -17.59
CA PRO A 106 9.83 -14.42 -18.18
C PRO A 106 8.75 -14.25 -17.09
N ARG A 107 8.79 -13.13 -16.38
CA ARG A 107 7.76 -12.65 -15.46
C ARG A 107 6.89 -11.66 -16.21
N GLY A 108 5.57 -11.78 -16.07
CA GLY A 108 4.65 -10.79 -16.60
C GLY A 108 4.95 -9.42 -16.01
N GLU A 109 4.99 -8.38 -16.85
CA GLU A 109 5.13 -6.97 -16.44
C GLU A 109 3.96 -6.48 -15.57
N LEU A 110 2.92 -7.29 -15.43
CA LEU A 110 1.67 -6.98 -14.75
C LEU A 110 1.30 -8.10 -13.78
N GLN A 111 0.71 -7.70 -12.66
CA GLN A 111 0.29 -8.62 -11.62
C GLN A 111 -1.12 -8.29 -11.15
N ARG A 112 -1.95 -9.32 -10.97
CA ARG A 112 -3.24 -9.21 -10.30
C ARG A 112 -3.03 -9.39 -8.80
N LEU A 113 -3.59 -8.48 -8.01
CA LEU A 113 -3.57 -8.51 -6.56
C LEU A 113 -4.98 -8.41 -5.99
N GLY A 114 -5.14 -8.94 -4.79
CA GLY A 114 -6.37 -8.89 -4.02
C GLY A 114 -6.06 -8.60 -2.56
N TYR A 115 -6.96 -7.90 -1.89
CA TYR A 115 -6.93 -7.68 -0.45
C TYR A 115 -8.29 -8.07 0.10
N SER A 116 -8.30 -8.84 1.17
CA SER A 116 -9.51 -9.27 1.85
C SER A 116 -9.24 -9.52 3.33
N ILE A 117 -10.31 -9.70 4.09
CA ILE A 117 -10.24 -10.17 5.47
C ILE A 117 -10.53 -11.67 5.53
N GLY A 118 -9.75 -12.42 6.29
CA GLY A 118 -9.95 -13.87 6.43
C GLY A 118 -9.49 -14.40 7.79
N TYR A 119 -9.64 -15.70 8.01
CA TYR A 119 -9.16 -16.36 9.22
C TYR A 119 -7.96 -17.26 8.88
N PRO A 120 -6.99 -17.44 9.79
CA PRO A 120 -5.86 -18.32 9.53
C PRO A 120 -6.36 -19.74 9.31
N GLU A 121 -6.03 -20.32 8.14
CA GLU A 121 -6.12 -21.77 7.98
C GLU A 121 -5.03 -22.45 8.83
N SER A 122 -5.23 -23.72 9.19
CA SER A 122 -4.40 -24.42 10.18
C SER A 122 -2.89 -24.40 9.90
N ASP A 123 -2.49 -24.28 8.64
CA ASP A 123 -1.10 -24.33 8.19
C ASP A 123 -0.40 -22.95 8.19
N GLU A 124 -1.17 -21.86 8.09
CA GLU A 124 -0.66 -20.47 8.04
C GLU A 124 -0.39 -19.87 9.43
N ARG A 125 -0.89 -20.52 10.49
CA ARG A 125 -0.65 -20.10 11.90
C ARG A 125 0.83 -19.95 12.22
N SER A 126 1.69 -20.80 11.64
CA SER A 126 3.10 -20.91 12.02
C SER A 126 3.95 -19.64 11.80
N SER A 127 3.55 -18.75 10.88
CA SER A 127 4.34 -17.57 10.53
C SER A 127 3.89 -16.29 11.25
N PHE A 128 2.66 -16.26 11.75
CA PHE A 128 2.05 -15.05 12.34
C PHE A 128 1.44 -15.25 13.74
N SER A 129 1.31 -16.48 14.25
CA SER A 129 0.71 -16.71 15.58
C SER A 129 1.75 -16.98 16.66
N GLU A 130 2.07 -15.96 17.45
CA GLU A 130 2.10 -16.16 18.91
C GLU A 130 0.64 -16.41 19.33
N GLU A 131 0.38 -17.39 20.19
CA GLU A 131 -0.93 -18.02 20.46
C GLU A 131 -2.08 -17.08 20.92
N GLU A 132 -1.85 -15.77 21.03
CA GLU A 132 -2.75 -14.76 21.64
C GLU A 132 -3.51 -13.84 20.67
N ASP A 133 -3.29 -13.94 19.34
CA ASP A 133 -3.93 -13.05 18.35
C ASP A 133 -5.02 -13.76 17.54
N THR A 134 -6.12 -14.14 18.21
CA THR A 134 -7.27 -14.86 17.65
C THR A 134 -8.24 -13.97 16.85
N GLY A 135 -7.73 -12.97 16.14
CA GLY A 135 -8.51 -12.08 15.27
C GLY A 135 -8.52 -12.54 13.82
N ALA A 136 -9.31 -11.86 12.98
CA ALA A 136 -9.18 -12.01 11.54
C ALA A 136 -7.85 -11.39 11.06
N LEU A 137 -7.41 -11.80 9.89
CA LEU A 137 -6.19 -11.35 9.23
C LEU A 137 -6.54 -10.45 8.05
N LEU A 138 -5.77 -9.38 7.85
CA LEU A 138 -5.71 -8.72 6.55
C LEU A 138 -4.85 -9.58 5.63
N LEU A 139 -5.46 -10.10 4.58
CA LEU A 139 -4.81 -10.97 3.61
C LEU A 139 -4.51 -10.20 2.33
N ARG A 140 -3.35 -10.50 1.75
CA ARG A 140 -2.93 -10.03 0.43
C ARG A 140 -2.77 -11.23 -0.48
N SER A 141 -3.61 -11.31 -1.50
CA SER A 141 -3.61 -12.37 -2.49
C SER A 141 -2.89 -11.92 -3.75
N ARG A 142 -2.07 -12.80 -4.34
CA ARG A 142 -1.40 -12.54 -5.61
C ARG A 142 -1.56 -13.71 -6.58
N TRP A 143 -1.88 -13.41 -7.83
CA TRP A 143 -1.89 -14.42 -8.89
C TRP A 143 -0.55 -14.47 -9.61
N GLN A 144 -0.12 -15.67 -9.99
CA GLN A 144 1.12 -15.88 -10.74
C GLN A 144 0.99 -15.50 -12.22
N VAL A 145 -0.21 -15.66 -12.77
CA VAL A 145 -0.55 -15.34 -14.16
C VAL A 145 -1.65 -14.29 -14.18
N LEU A 146 -1.54 -13.33 -15.10
CA LEU A 146 -2.53 -12.26 -15.23
C LEU A 146 -3.88 -12.79 -15.76
N ASP A 147 -3.81 -13.58 -16.84
CA ASP A 147 -4.99 -14.23 -17.42
C ASP A 147 -5.16 -15.63 -16.79
N ARG A 148 -6.26 -15.80 -16.05
CA ARG A 148 -6.46 -16.96 -15.18
C ARG A 148 -6.97 -18.15 -15.98
N GLY A 149 -6.29 -19.29 -15.78
CA GLY A 149 -6.81 -20.60 -16.17
C GLY A 149 -7.73 -21.19 -15.08
N PRO A 150 -8.35 -22.35 -15.35
CA PRO A 150 -9.25 -23.06 -14.43
C PRO A 150 -8.68 -23.28 -13.02
N ASP A 151 -7.41 -23.67 -12.94
CA ASP A 151 -6.78 -24.09 -11.67
C ASP A 151 -5.83 -23.01 -11.11
N SER A 152 -6.06 -21.74 -11.45
CA SER A 152 -5.18 -20.63 -11.01
C SER A 152 -5.53 -20.15 -9.61
N GLU A 153 -4.92 -20.76 -8.59
CA GLU A 153 -5.06 -20.34 -7.20
C GLU A 153 -4.15 -19.14 -6.85
N PRO A 154 -4.63 -18.18 -6.04
CA PRO A 154 -3.79 -17.11 -5.54
C PRO A 154 -2.81 -17.63 -4.49
N ILE A 155 -1.64 -16.99 -4.43
CA ILE A 155 -0.74 -17.10 -3.28
C ILE A 155 -1.18 -16.06 -2.27
N VAL A 156 -1.64 -16.52 -1.12
CA VAL A 156 -2.14 -15.68 -0.02
C VAL A 156 -0.97 -15.34 0.91
N GLU A 157 -0.90 -14.08 1.33
CA GLU A 157 0.11 -13.53 2.22
C GLU A 157 -0.60 -12.75 3.34
N PRO A 158 -0.56 -13.23 4.60
CA PRO A 158 -1.07 -12.44 5.72
C PRO A 158 -0.21 -11.20 5.94
N LEU A 159 -0.85 -10.04 6.08
CA LEU A 159 -0.18 -8.76 6.29
C LEU A 159 -0.29 -8.25 7.71
N LEU A 160 -1.46 -8.42 8.34
CA LEU A 160 -1.75 -7.88 9.66
C LEU A 160 -2.69 -8.80 10.43
N THR A 161 -2.38 -9.03 11.70
CA THR A 161 -3.20 -9.79 12.65
C THR A 161 -4.13 -8.87 13.45
N GLY A 162 -5.12 -9.45 14.13
CA GLY A 162 -5.98 -8.69 15.04
C GLY A 162 -6.90 -7.69 14.33
N VAL A 163 -7.30 -7.99 13.10
CA VAL A 163 -8.29 -7.21 12.35
C VAL A 163 -9.68 -7.62 12.82
N GLU A 164 -10.51 -6.62 13.13
CA GLU A 164 -11.90 -6.80 13.56
C GLU A 164 -12.87 -6.54 12.40
N SER A 165 -12.60 -5.50 11.61
CA SER A 165 -13.39 -5.21 10.41
C SER A 165 -12.58 -4.42 9.38
N LEU A 166 -12.98 -4.57 8.12
CA LEU A 166 -12.53 -3.78 6.99
C LEU A 166 -13.76 -3.16 6.33
N THR A 167 -13.70 -1.86 6.05
CA THR A 167 -14.72 -1.14 5.30
C THR A 167 -14.06 -0.29 4.23
N LEU A 168 -14.50 -0.52 3.00
CA LEU A 168 -13.96 0.10 1.80
C LEU A 168 -15.04 0.96 1.14
N GLN A 169 -14.62 2.12 0.63
CA GLN A 169 -15.43 2.94 -0.27
C GLN A 169 -14.57 3.42 -1.43
N TYR A 170 -15.21 3.67 -2.56
CA TYR A 170 -14.55 4.01 -3.81
C TYR A 170 -15.07 5.35 -4.32
N PHE A 171 -14.18 6.27 -4.68
CA PHE A 171 -14.57 7.57 -5.22
C PHE A 171 -14.75 7.47 -6.74
N ASP A 172 -15.99 7.66 -7.22
CA ASP A 172 -16.30 7.66 -8.64
C ASP A 172 -16.03 9.05 -9.26
N PRO A 173 -15.08 9.18 -10.19
CA PRO A 173 -14.82 10.46 -10.86
C PRO A 173 -15.98 10.95 -11.74
N ASN A 174 -16.93 10.08 -12.12
CA ASN A 174 -18.04 10.48 -12.99
C ASN A 174 -19.22 11.07 -12.21
N SER A 175 -19.58 10.45 -11.09
CA SER A 175 -20.65 10.93 -10.22
C SER A 175 -20.18 11.88 -9.10
N ASP A 176 -18.85 12.02 -8.93
CA ASP A 176 -18.22 12.83 -7.87
C ASP A 176 -18.68 12.42 -6.46
N ALA A 177 -18.89 11.12 -6.27
CA ALA A 177 -19.45 10.54 -5.05
C ALA A 177 -18.71 9.28 -4.61
N TRP A 178 -18.77 9.02 -3.30
CA TRP A 178 -18.34 7.75 -2.72
C TRP A 178 -19.39 6.67 -2.96
N VAL A 179 -18.94 5.51 -3.45
CA VAL A 179 -19.75 4.32 -3.68
C VAL A 179 -19.21 3.14 -2.89
N ALA A 180 -20.09 2.23 -2.48
CA ALA A 180 -19.75 1.06 -1.67
C ALA A 180 -19.12 -0.10 -2.46
N GLN A 181 -19.21 -0.06 -3.79
CA GLN A 181 -18.68 -1.11 -4.68
C GLN A 181 -18.09 -0.48 -5.94
N TRP A 182 -17.10 -1.15 -6.52
CA TRP A 182 -16.48 -0.78 -7.77
C TRP A 182 -16.40 -2.00 -8.72
N PRO A 183 -16.79 -1.85 -9.99
CA PRO A 183 -17.45 -0.69 -10.59
C PRO A 183 -18.81 -0.37 -9.95
N PRO A 184 -19.31 0.88 -10.04
CA PRO A 184 -20.60 1.23 -9.45
C PRO A 184 -21.75 0.34 -9.96
N ALA A 185 -22.67 -0.01 -9.06
CA ALA A 185 -23.85 -0.80 -9.37
C ALA A 185 -24.65 -0.17 -10.52
N GLY A 186 -25.12 -1.00 -11.46
CA GLY A 186 -25.83 -0.52 -12.66
C GLY A 186 -24.91 -0.12 -13.81
N THR A 187 -23.59 -0.18 -13.65
CA THR A 187 -22.72 -0.31 -14.82
C THR A 187 -23.08 -1.63 -15.52
N THR A 188 -23.38 -1.59 -16.82
CA THR A 188 -23.41 -2.79 -17.67
C THR A 188 -22.01 -3.40 -17.75
N ALA A 189 -21.65 -4.21 -16.76
CA ALA A 189 -20.54 -5.14 -16.84
C ALA A 189 -20.93 -6.23 -17.84
N SER A 190 -20.59 -6.04 -19.12
CA SER A 190 -20.72 -7.13 -20.09
C SER A 190 -19.54 -8.06 -19.90
N THR A 191 -19.80 -9.36 -19.73
CA THR A 191 -18.77 -10.42 -19.68
C THR A 191 -17.94 -10.49 -20.97
N THR A 192 -18.38 -9.79 -22.02
CA THR A 192 -17.73 -9.66 -23.32
C THR A 192 -16.89 -8.39 -23.49
N SER A 193 -17.00 -7.39 -22.60
CA SER A 193 -16.28 -6.11 -22.71
C SER A 193 -15.35 -5.88 -21.52
N ALA A 194 -14.08 -5.64 -21.81
CA ALA A 194 -13.06 -5.33 -20.82
C ALA A 194 -13.28 -3.93 -20.21
N ASP A 195 -13.57 -3.84 -18.90
CA ASP A 195 -13.76 -2.56 -18.19
C ASP A 195 -12.45 -2.10 -17.55
N SER A 196 -11.86 -1.04 -18.11
CA SER A 196 -10.59 -0.46 -17.68
C SER A 196 -10.75 0.70 -16.69
N ARG A 197 -11.97 1.03 -16.25
CA ARG A 197 -12.20 2.15 -15.34
C ARG A 197 -11.63 1.88 -13.96
N LEU A 198 -11.00 2.90 -13.41
CA LEU A 198 -10.44 2.91 -12.07
C LEU A 198 -11.20 3.92 -11.20
N PRO A 199 -11.36 3.66 -9.89
CA PRO A 199 -11.78 4.71 -8.98
C PRO A 199 -10.72 5.82 -8.96
N LYS A 200 -11.08 7.02 -8.52
CA LYS A 200 -10.11 8.11 -8.32
C LYS A 200 -9.39 8.00 -6.97
N ALA A 201 -10.09 7.47 -5.98
CA ALA A 201 -9.54 7.18 -4.66
C ALA A 201 -10.28 6.01 -3.99
N ILE A 202 -9.63 5.40 -3.01
CA ILE A 202 -10.23 4.43 -2.07
C ILE A 202 -10.14 4.99 -0.67
N GLU A 203 -11.23 4.93 0.06
CA GLU A 203 -11.23 5.05 1.51
C GLU A 203 -11.12 3.65 2.11
N PHE A 204 -10.12 3.49 2.97
CA PHE A 204 -9.79 2.28 3.68
C PHE A 204 -9.98 2.54 5.17
N VAL A 205 -10.99 1.91 5.77
CA VAL A 205 -11.26 1.97 7.20
C VAL A 205 -11.04 0.58 7.79
N LEU A 206 -10.06 0.47 8.68
CA LEU A 206 -9.68 -0.78 9.32
C LEU A 206 -9.87 -0.64 10.83
N MET A 207 -10.68 -1.52 11.42
CA MET A 207 -10.75 -1.67 12.86
C MET A 207 -9.79 -2.76 13.31
N THR A 208 -8.90 -2.44 14.24
CA THR A 208 -7.94 -3.38 14.80
C THR A 208 -8.05 -3.43 16.32
N ARG A 209 -7.81 -4.61 16.89
CA ARG A 209 -7.83 -4.81 18.33
C ARG A 209 -6.80 -3.95 19.07
N GLN A 210 -5.64 -3.74 18.44
CA GLN A 210 -4.48 -3.09 19.06
C GLN A 210 -4.45 -1.57 18.85
N TYR A 211 -4.92 -1.07 17.70
CA TYR A 211 -4.80 0.33 17.31
C TYR A 211 -6.13 1.05 17.12
N GLY A 212 -7.26 0.36 17.25
CA GLY A 212 -8.59 0.92 17.03
C GLY A 212 -8.87 1.20 15.54
N GLU A 213 -9.65 2.25 15.27
CA GLU A 213 -10.02 2.66 13.91
C GLU A 213 -8.86 3.38 13.22
N ILE A 214 -8.45 2.84 12.07
CA ILE A 214 -7.52 3.48 11.15
C ILE A 214 -8.26 3.80 9.87
N ARG A 215 -8.34 5.10 9.56
CA ARG A 215 -8.90 5.62 8.32
C ARG A 215 -7.79 6.16 7.43
N ARG A 216 -7.78 5.75 6.17
CA ARG A 216 -6.86 6.22 5.13
C ARG A 216 -7.59 6.45 3.82
N VAL A 217 -7.14 7.43 3.05
CA VAL A 217 -7.60 7.65 1.68
C VAL A 217 -6.41 7.55 0.75
N PHE A 218 -6.49 6.67 -0.24
CA PHE A 218 -5.45 6.46 -1.25
C PHE A 218 -5.96 6.96 -2.60
N SER A 219 -5.27 7.91 -3.20
CA SER A 219 -5.58 8.41 -4.54
C SER A 219 -4.80 7.65 -5.61
N PHE A 220 -5.43 7.36 -6.74
CA PHE A 220 -4.73 6.80 -7.89
C PHE A 220 -4.19 7.91 -8.77
N SER A 221 -2.94 7.74 -9.23
CA SER A 221 -2.44 8.54 -10.34
C SER A 221 -2.93 7.89 -11.63
N THR A 222 -3.94 8.46 -12.27
CA THR A 222 -4.27 8.08 -13.65
C THR A 222 -3.12 8.53 -14.54
N VAL A 223 -2.14 7.65 -14.77
CA VAL A 223 -1.22 7.82 -15.89
C VAL A 223 -1.99 7.39 -17.12
N GLU A 224 -2.53 8.36 -17.87
CA GLU A 224 -3.10 8.07 -19.19
C GLU A 224 -2.00 7.46 -20.06
N PHE A 225 -2.10 6.16 -20.34
CA PHE A 225 -1.23 5.51 -21.31
C PHE A 225 -1.59 6.04 -22.70
N SER A 226 -0.81 6.99 -23.20
CA SER A 226 -0.90 7.41 -24.60
C SER A 226 -0.02 6.48 -25.44
N PRO A 227 -0.60 5.62 -26.31
CA PRO A 227 0.20 4.77 -27.18
C PRO A 227 1.07 5.64 -28.10
N PRO A 228 2.35 5.28 -28.34
CA PRO A 228 3.22 6.05 -29.21
C PRO A 228 2.66 6.04 -30.63
N GLY A 229 2.13 7.19 -31.07
CA GLY A 229 1.57 7.38 -32.43
C GLY A 229 0.21 8.07 -32.50
N ALA A 230 -0.48 8.34 -31.38
CA ALA A 230 -1.73 9.11 -31.39
C ALA A 230 -1.45 10.61 -31.54
N ASN A 231 -1.20 11.05 -32.78
CA ASN A 231 -1.08 12.47 -33.13
C ASN A 231 -2.46 13.13 -32.97
N SER A 232 -2.66 13.90 -31.89
CA SER A 232 -3.84 14.75 -31.69
C SER A 232 -3.74 15.98 -32.59
N GLY A 233 -4.04 15.80 -33.87
CA GLY A 233 -4.29 16.89 -34.82
C GLY A 233 -5.59 17.61 -34.48
N SER A 234 -5.58 18.43 -33.42
CA SER A 234 -6.64 19.40 -33.15
C SER A 234 -6.42 20.63 -34.03
N GLY A 235 -7.05 20.61 -35.21
CA GLY A 235 -7.19 21.78 -36.06
C GLY A 235 -8.18 22.75 -35.42
N GLY A 236 -7.70 23.87 -34.92
CA GLY A 236 -8.55 24.94 -34.40
C GLY A 236 -7.77 26.20 -34.06
N ASN A 237 -7.69 27.14 -34.99
CA ASN A 237 -7.74 28.59 -34.73
C ASN A 237 -7.98 29.29 -36.09
N GLY A 238 -9.00 30.12 -36.29
CA GLY A 238 -9.41 31.24 -35.45
C GLY A 238 -8.95 32.51 -36.16
N GLY A 239 -9.92 33.28 -36.67
CA GLY A 239 -9.71 34.41 -37.56
C GLY A 239 -8.82 35.51 -36.99
N GLY A 240 -7.90 36.00 -37.82
CA GLY A 240 -7.13 37.22 -37.60
C GLY A 240 -7.40 38.20 -38.74
N ASN A 241 -8.26 39.18 -38.47
CA ASN A 241 -8.50 40.33 -39.32
C ASN A 241 -7.24 41.21 -39.32
N ASN A 242 -6.61 41.46 -40.48
CA ASN A 242 -5.60 42.51 -40.58
C ASN A 242 -5.75 43.26 -41.90
N SER A 243 -6.25 44.49 -41.78
CA SER A 243 -6.37 45.50 -42.82
C SER A 243 -5.11 46.35 -42.87
N ASN A 244 -4.37 46.27 -43.98
CA ASN A 244 -3.48 47.32 -44.53
C ASN A 244 -3.09 46.83 -45.95
N GLY A 245 -3.42 47.44 -47.07
CA GLY A 245 -3.25 48.84 -47.44
C GLY A 245 -2.08 48.93 -48.44
N GLY A 246 -2.37 49.12 -49.74
CA GLY A 246 -1.40 49.72 -50.69
C GLY A 246 -1.02 48.95 -51.97
N ASN A 247 -1.83 49.18 -53.02
CA ASN A 247 -1.42 49.74 -54.33
C ASN A 247 -0.59 48.94 -55.37
N SER A 248 -1.23 48.86 -56.55
CA SER A 248 -0.71 48.98 -57.93
C SER A 248 -0.11 47.80 -58.67
N GLY A 249 -0.58 47.63 -59.92
CA GLY A 249 0.21 47.07 -61.02
C GLY A 249 -0.56 46.07 -61.89
N GLY A 250 -1.39 46.56 -62.80
CA GLY A 250 -2.01 45.71 -63.83
C GLY A 250 -1.02 45.28 -64.92
N ASN A 251 -1.28 44.15 -65.58
CA ASN A 251 -1.49 44.08 -67.03
C ASN A 251 -1.89 42.67 -67.51
N ASN A 252 -3.05 42.66 -68.19
CA ASN A 252 -3.45 42.00 -69.42
C ASN A 252 -2.65 40.84 -70.09
N SER A 253 -3.42 40.06 -70.88
CA SER A 253 -3.10 39.03 -71.90
C SER A 253 -2.92 37.59 -71.39
N GLY A 254 -3.47 36.53 -72.00
CA GLY A 254 -4.25 36.36 -73.22
C GLY A 254 -3.99 34.96 -73.81
N GLY A 255 -5.05 34.27 -74.27
CA GLY A 255 -4.98 33.02 -75.07
C GLY A 255 -4.75 31.74 -74.24
N GLY A 256 -5.36 30.60 -74.51
CA GLY A 256 -6.15 30.15 -75.65
C GLY A 256 -5.84 28.68 -75.90
N GLY A 257 -6.86 27.82 -75.80
CA GLY A 257 -7.04 26.63 -76.65
C GLY A 257 -6.21 25.35 -76.43
N ASN A 258 -6.95 24.24 -76.58
CA ASN A 258 -6.57 22.91 -77.10
C ASN A 258 -6.20 21.86 -76.03
N ASP A 259 -7.04 20.82 -75.87
CA ASP A 259 -7.00 19.48 -76.52
C ASP A 259 -5.93 18.60 -75.88
N GLU A 260 -6.00 17.29 -75.68
CA GLU A 260 -6.93 16.18 -75.93
C GLU A 260 -6.35 15.03 -75.08
N ARG A 261 -7.24 14.13 -74.64
CA ARG A 261 -7.06 12.66 -74.55
C ARG A 261 -5.64 12.06 -74.48
N LEU A 262 -5.39 11.30 -73.41
CA LEU A 262 -5.40 9.82 -73.38
C LEU A 262 -5.27 9.32 -71.94
#